data_AF-A0AAV9ZN71-F1
#
_entry.id   AF-A0AAV9ZN71-F1
#
_cell.length_a   1.000
_cell.length_b   1.000
_cell.length_c   1.000
_cell.angle_alpha   90.00
_cell.angle_beta   90.00
_cell.angle_gamma   90.00
#
_symmetry.space_group_name_H-M   'P 1'
#
loop_
_entity.id
_entity.type
_entity.pdbx_description
1 polymer ?
#
loop_
_entity_poly.entity_id
_entity_poly.type
_entity_poly.pdbx_seq_one_letter_code
_entity_poly.pdbx_strand_id
1 'polypeptide(L)'
;MDKRYSQEAPKQRSFLSAIFGRKQSRSASSEPPPYESITGSPTKIIHKISSTRGMPEDALEFLRQYDTVILVDDSQSMTHCGSTRGVSRWCEARQALQTLAEIAHKYDEDGIDIHFLNAKHSATNIRSSSQIHEVFDQVKPSGMTPTGDRLDKLLKPYLTKLETADIQPDGTPIDRQTGKEIKRINYIVITDGVPTDDPKNPIVDAATRLKAIRNLSMVQLGIQFVQIGNDEEATRSLKMLDDDLSKESGIWDIVDTTPYSELSPVTGDGLVKALLGGINRRVDAQNK
;
A
#
# COMPACT_ATOMS: atom_id res chain seq x y z
N MET A 1 -11.26 -55.82 -46.31
CA MET A 1 -11.48 -56.57 -45.07
C MET A 1 -11.11 -55.62 -43.93
N ASP A 2 -11.95 -55.05 -43.08
CA ASP A 2 -13.41 -54.93 -42.87
C ASP A 2 -13.56 -53.70 -41.94
N LYS A 3 -14.25 -52.61 -42.32
CA LYS A 3 -15.66 -52.25 -42.07
C LYS A 3 -16.16 -52.30 -40.60
N ARG A 4 -16.51 -51.11 -40.07
CA ARG A 4 -17.76 -50.66 -39.37
C ARG A 4 -17.40 -49.50 -38.39
N TYR A 5 -17.84 -48.23 -38.46
CA TYR A 5 -19.12 -47.51 -38.69
C TYR A 5 -20.17 -47.56 -37.54
N SER A 6 -20.73 -46.37 -37.26
CA SER A 6 -21.85 -45.93 -36.38
C SER A 6 -21.43 -45.31 -35.04
N GLN A 7 -21.53 -43.99 -34.80
CA GLN A 7 -22.69 -43.06 -34.71
C GLN A 7 -23.78 -43.48 -33.71
N GLU A 8 -23.97 -42.69 -32.64
CA GLU A 8 -25.28 -42.22 -32.14
C GLU A 8 -25.16 -41.25 -30.94
N ALA A 9 -25.61 -40.01 -31.14
CA ALA A 9 -26.34 -39.14 -30.19
C ALA A 9 -27.67 -38.78 -30.92
N PRO A 10 -28.78 -38.28 -30.32
CA PRO A 10 -28.91 -37.47 -29.09
C PRO A 10 -30.18 -37.74 -28.25
N LYS A 11 -30.38 -37.08 -27.09
CA LYS A 11 -31.73 -36.76 -26.55
C LYS A 11 -31.78 -35.44 -25.79
N GLN A 12 -32.55 -34.50 -26.35
CA GLN A 12 -33.14 -33.34 -25.68
C GLN A 12 -34.30 -33.79 -24.76
N ARG A 13 -34.53 -33.06 -23.65
CA ARG A 13 -35.88 -32.81 -23.12
C ARG A 13 -35.98 -31.40 -22.52
N SER A 14 -36.90 -30.63 -23.10
CA SER A 14 -37.44 -29.37 -22.62
C SER A 14 -38.48 -29.62 -21.52
N PHE A 15 -38.62 -28.71 -20.55
CA PHE A 15 -39.92 -28.40 -19.95
C PHE A 15 -40.01 -26.91 -19.57
N LEU A 16 -41.00 -26.23 -20.17
CA LEU A 16 -41.54 -24.94 -19.79
C LEU A 16 -42.48 -25.10 -18.59
N SER A 17 -42.56 -24.11 -17.69
CA SER A 17 -43.78 -23.32 -17.48
C SER A 17 -43.61 -22.28 -16.35
N ALA A 18 -44.19 -21.11 -16.63
CA ALA A 18 -44.27 -19.93 -15.79
C ALA A 18 -45.43 -20.02 -14.79
N ILE A 19 -45.34 -19.35 -13.64
CA ILE A 19 -46.50 -18.74 -12.97
C ILE A 19 -46.12 -17.37 -12.36
N PHE A 20 -46.85 -16.35 -12.82
CA PHE A 20 -46.98 -15.01 -12.27
C PHE A 20 -47.66 -15.02 -10.89
N GLY A 21 -47.25 -14.12 -9.99
CA GLY A 21 -47.92 -13.91 -8.70
C GLY A 21 -47.66 -12.54 -8.11
N ARG A 22 -48.24 -11.50 -8.72
CA ARG A 22 -48.25 -10.11 -8.25
C ARG A 22 -49.25 -9.96 -7.09
N LYS A 23 -48.84 -9.42 -5.93
CA LYS A 23 -49.75 -8.80 -4.96
C LYS A 23 -49.18 -7.46 -4.48
N GLN A 24 -49.99 -6.42 -4.66
CA GLN A 24 -49.77 -5.05 -4.20
C GLN A 24 -50.39 -4.81 -2.82
N SER A 25 -49.87 -3.74 -2.20
CA SER A 25 -50.50 -2.82 -1.23
C SER A 25 -50.42 -3.19 0.26
N ARG A 26 -49.76 -2.33 1.04
CA ARG A 26 -50.42 -1.25 1.79
C ARG A 26 -49.39 -0.26 2.36
N SER A 27 -49.75 1.02 2.26
CA SER A 27 -49.08 2.19 2.83
C SER A 27 -49.30 2.27 4.34
N ALA A 28 -48.26 2.65 5.09
CA ALA A 28 -48.41 3.28 6.41
C ALA A 28 -47.31 4.33 6.56
N SER A 29 -47.77 5.58 6.69
CA SER A 29 -47.03 6.78 7.05
C SER A 29 -46.67 6.79 8.53
N SER A 30 -45.44 7.17 8.86
CA SER A 30 -45.09 7.63 10.21
C SER A 30 -43.94 8.63 10.13
N GLU A 31 -44.22 9.89 10.46
CA GLU A 31 -43.19 10.91 10.75
C GLU A 31 -42.41 10.52 12.02
N PRO A 32 -41.11 10.86 12.13
CA PRO A 32 -40.36 10.70 13.36
C PRO A 32 -40.53 11.89 14.32
N PRO A 33 -40.30 11.69 15.64
CA PRO A 33 -40.62 12.64 16.71
C PRO A 33 -39.56 13.75 16.86
N PRO A 34 -39.83 14.82 17.64
CA PRO A 34 -38.93 15.98 17.74
C PRO A 34 -37.87 15.87 18.86
N TYR A 35 -36.74 16.54 18.58
CA TYR A 35 -35.73 17.14 19.48
C TYR A 35 -34.76 16.26 20.30
N GLU A 36 -33.44 16.49 20.15
CA GLU A 36 -32.58 17.02 21.23
C GLU A 36 -31.14 17.29 20.71
N SER A 37 -30.62 18.48 21.04
CA SER A 37 -29.27 18.94 20.73
C SER A 37 -28.25 18.32 21.71
N ILE A 38 -27.33 17.50 21.21
CA ILE A 38 -26.25 16.90 22.00
C ILE A 38 -24.93 17.60 21.68
N THR A 39 -24.47 18.43 22.61
CA THR A 39 -23.08 18.85 22.76
C THR A 39 -22.29 17.69 23.39
N GLY A 40 -21.31 17.13 22.68
CA GLY A 40 -20.47 16.03 23.19
C GLY A 40 -19.20 15.80 22.35
N SER A 41 -18.09 15.60 23.04
CA SER A 41 -16.68 15.57 22.62
C SER A 41 -16.29 14.56 21.50
N PRO A 42 -15.17 14.77 20.79
CA PRO A 42 -14.83 14.05 19.55
C PRO A 42 -14.10 12.73 19.83
N THR A 43 -14.79 11.71 20.31
CA THR A 43 -14.25 10.34 20.34
C THR A 43 -15.39 9.34 20.22
N LYS A 44 -15.83 9.08 18.98
CA LYS A 44 -16.62 7.91 18.55
C LYS A 44 -16.99 8.01 17.06
N ILE A 45 -16.03 7.74 16.17
CA ILE A 45 -16.35 7.47 14.75
C ILE A 45 -15.50 6.31 14.26
N ILE A 46 -15.83 5.09 14.67
CA ILE A 46 -15.36 3.88 13.99
C ILE A 46 -16.48 2.85 14.05
N HIS A 47 -17.38 2.85 13.07
CA HIS A 47 -18.02 1.62 12.59
C HIS A 47 -18.75 1.82 11.26
N LYS A 48 -18.55 0.82 10.38
CA LYS A 48 -19.36 0.44 9.19
C LYS A 48 -18.92 1.04 7.84
N ILE A 49 -17.99 0.34 7.17
CA ILE A 49 -17.45 0.70 5.86
C ILE A 49 -17.88 -0.33 4.80
N SER A 50 -18.47 0.17 3.72
CA SER A 50 -18.83 -0.58 2.50
C SER A 50 -18.11 0.02 1.29
N SER A 51 -17.51 -0.86 0.47
CA SER A 51 -17.21 -0.71 -0.97
C SER A 51 -16.74 0.66 -1.47
N THR A 52 -15.42 0.93 -1.45
CA THR A 52 -14.64 1.95 -2.23
C THR A 52 -15.18 3.39 -2.38
N ARG A 53 -16.33 3.71 -1.78
CA ARG A 53 -16.97 5.01 -1.48
C ARG A 53 -17.03 5.22 0.03
N GLY A 54 -16.06 4.66 0.75
CA GLY A 54 -16.12 4.46 2.19
C GLY A 54 -14.78 4.59 2.92
N MET A 55 -13.75 5.16 2.29
CA MET A 55 -12.65 5.75 3.04
C MET A 55 -13.16 7.11 3.54
N PRO A 56 -13.15 7.39 4.86
CA PRO A 56 -13.44 8.74 5.34
C PRO A 56 -12.52 9.71 4.61
N GLU A 57 -13.04 10.82 4.10
CA GLU A 57 -12.24 11.87 3.45
C GLU A 57 -11.07 12.28 4.37
N ASP A 58 -11.34 12.36 5.68
CA ASP A 58 -10.38 12.56 6.77
C ASP A 58 -9.20 11.56 6.75
N ALA A 59 -9.43 10.30 6.37
CA ALA A 59 -8.37 9.29 6.29
C ALA A 59 -7.44 9.55 5.10
N LEU A 60 -7.97 10.09 4.01
CA LEU A 60 -7.19 10.41 2.81
C LEU A 60 -6.50 11.77 2.93
N GLU A 61 -7.07 12.72 3.66
CA GLU A 61 -6.37 13.95 4.06
C GLU A 61 -5.12 13.66 4.89
N PHE A 62 -5.12 12.57 5.66
CA PHE A 62 -3.94 12.13 6.40
C PHE A 62 -2.73 11.83 5.48
N LEU A 63 -2.99 11.43 4.23
CA LEU A 63 -1.93 11.20 3.23
C LEU A 63 -1.18 12.49 2.88
N ARG A 64 -1.81 13.67 3.00
CA ARG A 64 -1.17 14.98 2.74
C ARG A 64 -0.03 15.28 3.71
N GLN A 65 0.01 14.61 4.86
CA GLN A 65 1.05 14.81 5.87
C GLN A 65 2.32 14.00 5.57
N TYR A 66 2.30 13.17 4.52
CA TYR A 66 3.37 12.26 4.18
C TYR A 66 3.85 12.45 2.75
N ASP A 67 5.16 12.42 2.56
CA ASP A 67 5.76 12.11 1.27
C ASP A 67 5.69 10.60 1.05
N THR A 68 5.21 10.20 -0.14
CA THR A 68 5.06 8.78 -0.49
C THR A 68 6.12 8.39 -1.52
N VAL A 69 7.03 7.50 -1.11
CA VAL A 69 8.09 6.98 -1.97
C VAL A 69 7.80 5.51 -2.26
N ILE A 70 7.58 5.17 -3.52
CA ILE A 70 7.38 3.81 -3.98
C ILE A 70 8.73 3.23 -4.42
N LEU A 71 9.13 2.12 -3.81
CA LEU A 71 10.24 1.31 -4.25
C LEU A 71 9.71 0.06 -4.96
N VAL A 72 9.86 0.00 -6.27
CA VAL A 72 9.35 -1.09 -7.10
C VAL A 72 10.45 -2.11 -7.38
N ASP A 73 10.17 -3.37 -7.12
CA ASP A 73 10.98 -4.49 -7.56
C ASP A 73 10.99 -4.59 -9.09
N ASP A 74 12.16 -4.44 -9.67
CA ASP A 74 12.45 -4.63 -11.09
C ASP A 74 13.39 -5.82 -11.32
N SER A 75 13.39 -6.81 -10.43
CA SER A 75 14.14 -8.07 -10.60
C SER A 75 13.56 -8.94 -11.71
N GLN A 76 14.30 -9.98 -12.13
CA GLN A 76 13.85 -10.86 -13.20
C GLN A 76 12.54 -11.61 -12.87
N SER A 77 12.28 -11.94 -11.61
CA SER A 77 11.07 -12.67 -11.19
C SER A 77 9.78 -11.91 -11.49
N MET A 78 9.85 -10.58 -11.56
CA MET A 78 8.70 -9.73 -11.91
C MET A 78 8.19 -9.94 -13.34
N THR A 79 8.94 -10.66 -14.20
CA THR A 79 8.46 -11.13 -15.52
C THR A 79 7.48 -12.30 -15.43
N HIS A 80 7.43 -13.01 -14.31
CA HIS A 80 6.52 -14.13 -14.09
C HIS A 80 5.05 -13.69 -14.10
N CYS A 81 4.16 -14.66 -14.32
CA CYS A 81 2.73 -14.43 -14.31
C CYS A 81 2.25 -13.86 -12.97
N GLY A 82 1.40 -12.82 -13.05
CA GLY A 82 0.65 -12.25 -11.93
C GLY A 82 -0.65 -13.00 -11.68
N SER A 83 -1.61 -12.34 -11.01
CA SER A 83 -2.97 -12.89 -10.75
C SER A 83 -3.77 -13.12 -12.02
N THR A 84 -3.59 -12.22 -13.00
CA THR A 84 -4.38 -12.22 -14.23
C THR A 84 -3.65 -12.98 -15.33
N ARG A 85 -4.34 -13.93 -15.97
CA ARG A 85 -3.74 -14.77 -17.03
C ARG A 85 -3.19 -13.90 -18.16
N GLY A 86 -1.90 -14.04 -18.44
CA GLY A 86 -1.20 -13.29 -19.50
C GLY A 86 -0.69 -11.92 -19.07
N VAL A 87 -0.85 -11.54 -17.81
CA VAL A 87 -0.30 -10.31 -17.22
C VAL A 87 0.86 -10.72 -16.30
N SER A 88 2.02 -10.08 -16.45
CA SER A 88 3.14 -10.30 -15.53
C SER A 88 2.96 -9.51 -14.24
N ARG A 89 3.69 -9.89 -13.18
CA ARG A 89 3.73 -9.16 -11.91
C ARG A 89 4.18 -7.71 -12.11
N TRP A 90 5.15 -7.46 -12.99
CA TRP A 90 5.54 -6.12 -13.43
C TRP A 90 4.37 -5.30 -13.99
N CYS A 91 3.59 -5.90 -14.90
CA CYS A 91 2.43 -5.23 -15.49
C CYS A 91 1.32 -4.98 -14.47
N GLU A 92 1.15 -5.87 -13.50
CA GLU A 92 0.18 -5.72 -12.41
C GLU A 92 0.60 -4.59 -11.44
N ALA A 93 1.87 -4.53 -11.05
CA ALA A 93 2.43 -3.42 -10.25
C ALA A 93 2.23 -2.07 -10.98
N ARG A 94 2.53 -2.01 -12.28
CA ARG A 94 2.31 -0.80 -13.09
C ARG A 94 0.85 -0.33 -13.05
N GLN A 95 -0.11 -1.24 -13.25
CA GLN A 95 -1.54 -0.91 -13.25
C GLN A 95 -2.01 -0.42 -11.87
N ALA A 96 -1.53 -1.05 -10.80
CA ALA A 96 -1.82 -0.62 -9.45
C ALA A 96 -1.31 0.80 -9.18
N LEU A 97 -0.09 1.11 -9.62
CA LEU A 97 0.53 2.42 -9.44
C LEU A 97 -0.09 3.51 -10.32
N GLN A 98 -0.57 3.18 -11.53
CA GLN A 98 -1.35 4.11 -12.35
C GLN A 98 -2.61 4.57 -11.61
N THR A 99 -3.33 3.63 -11.01
CA THR A 99 -4.51 3.92 -10.20
C THR A 99 -4.13 4.70 -8.94
N LEU A 100 -3.03 4.32 -8.27
CA LEU A 100 -2.54 5.03 -7.08
C LEU A 100 -2.18 6.48 -7.41
N ALA A 101 -1.49 6.77 -8.51
CA ALA A 101 -1.10 8.12 -8.90
C ALA A 101 -2.33 9.03 -9.14
N GLU A 102 -3.38 8.49 -9.77
CA GLU A 102 -4.65 9.21 -9.99
C GLU A 102 -5.39 9.50 -8.68
N ILE A 103 -5.33 8.59 -7.71
CA ILE A 103 -5.90 8.79 -6.37
C ILE A 103 -5.05 9.79 -5.59
N ALA A 104 -3.73 9.56 -5.52
CA ALA A 104 -2.79 10.38 -4.77
C ALA A 104 -2.87 11.84 -5.22
N HIS A 105 -2.91 12.13 -6.52
CA HIS A 105 -3.01 13.51 -7.02
C HIS A 105 -4.25 14.28 -6.51
N LYS A 106 -5.34 13.59 -6.17
CA LYS A 106 -6.53 14.25 -5.61
C LYS A 106 -6.32 14.77 -4.20
N TYR A 107 -5.37 14.20 -3.47
CA TYR A 107 -5.18 14.46 -2.05
C TYR A 107 -3.80 15.06 -1.79
N ASP A 108 -2.74 14.51 -2.35
CA ASP A 108 -1.38 15.03 -2.28
C ASP A 108 -1.05 15.95 -3.47
N GLU A 109 -0.64 17.18 -3.15
CA GLU A 109 -0.24 18.16 -4.16
C GLU A 109 1.16 17.86 -4.71
N ASP A 110 2.01 17.16 -3.96
CA ASP A 110 3.40 16.86 -4.34
C ASP A 110 3.48 15.62 -5.25
N GLY A 111 2.61 14.63 -5.04
CA GLY A 111 2.56 13.40 -5.82
C GLY A 111 3.48 12.33 -5.27
N ILE A 112 3.65 11.22 -6.01
CA ILE A 112 4.45 10.09 -5.54
C ILE A 112 5.82 10.04 -6.20
N ASP A 113 6.82 9.59 -5.46
CA ASP A 113 8.15 9.30 -5.99
C ASP A 113 8.27 7.81 -6.31
N ILE A 114 8.96 7.46 -7.40
CA ILE A 114 9.19 6.09 -7.83
C ILE A 114 10.68 5.84 -7.98
N HIS A 115 11.16 4.83 -7.27
CA HIS A 115 12.47 4.24 -7.39
C HIS A 115 12.34 2.75 -7.71
N PHE A 116 13.41 2.18 -8.25
CA PHE A 116 13.51 0.76 -8.55
C PHE A 116 14.65 0.12 -7.77
N LEU A 117 14.60 -1.20 -7.53
CA LEU A 117 15.67 -1.95 -6.83
C LEU A 117 17.00 -1.92 -7.60
N ASN A 118 16.96 -2.24 -8.89
CA ASN A 118 18.13 -2.39 -9.75
C ASN A 118 18.38 -1.16 -10.62
N ALA A 119 17.33 -0.60 -11.24
CA ALA A 119 17.48 0.54 -12.12
C ALA A 119 17.87 1.83 -11.36
N LYS A 120 18.82 2.56 -11.95
CA LYS A 120 19.20 3.90 -11.48
C LYS A 120 18.16 4.96 -11.85
N HIS A 121 17.33 4.69 -12.85
CA HIS A 121 16.22 5.56 -13.21
C HIS A 121 15.27 5.71 -12.02
N SER A 122 14.74 6.90 -11.84
CA SER A 122 13.74 7.24 -10.84
C SER A 122 12.96 8.44 -11.32
N ALA A 123 11.75 8.60 -10.82
CA ALA A 123 10.92 9.74 -11.17
C ALA A 123 10.23 10.27 -9.93
N THR A 124 10.18 11.58 -9.79
CA THR A 124 9.63 12.23 -8.60
C THR A 124 8.39 13.04 -8.95
N ASN A 125 7.56 13.30 -7.95
CA ASN A 125 6.35 14.13 -8.07
C ASN A 125 5.39 13.64 -9.17
N ILE A 126 5.21 12.32 -9.28
CA ILE A 126 4.35 11.68 -10.27
C ILE A 126 2.89 11.87 -9.86
N ARG A 127 2.08 12.41 -10.77
CA ARG A 127 0.68 12.80 -10.52
C ARG A 127 -0.30 12.19 -11.52
N SER A 128 0.17 11.40 -12.47
CA SER A 128 -0.68 10.89 -13.54
C SER A 128 -0.30 9.49 -14.00
N SER A 129 -1.30 8.76 -14.47
CA SER A 129 -1.13 7.42 -15.05
C SER A 129 -0.21 7.40 -16.28
N SER A 130 -0.19 8.47 -17.07
CA SER A 130 0.72 8.60 -18.21
C SER A 130 2.19 8.68 -17.79
N GLN A 131 2.50 9.45 -16.74
CA GLN A 131 3.86 9.51 -16.21
C GLN A 131 4.31 8.15 -15.65
N ILE A 132 3.43 7.41 -14.97
CA ILE A 132 3.72 6.04 -14.53
C ILE A 132 4.07 5.15 -15.73
N HIS A 133 3.30 5.26 -16.81
CA HIS A 133 3.55 4.50 -18.04
C HIS A 133 4.95 4.81 -18.61
N GLU A 134 5.30 6.09 -18.74
CA GLU A 134 6.60 6.54 -19.27
C GLU A 134 7.78 6.06 -18.43
N VAL A 135 7.65 6.05 -17.10
CA VAL A 135 8.68 5.58 -16.18
C VAL A 135 8.87 4.06 -16.31
N PHE A 136 7.77 3.30 -16.38
CA PHE A 136 7.82 1.85 -16.54
C PHE A 136 8.31 1.41 -17.94
N ASP A 137 8.10 2.20 -18.99
CA ASP A 137 8.63 1.90 -20.32
C ASP A 137 10.16 2.01 -20.41
N GLN A 138 10.76 2.80 -19.51
CA GLN A 138 12.21 3.00 -19.42
C GLN A 138 12.93 1.91 -18.61
N VAL A 139 12.19 1.09 -17.87
CA VAL A 139 12.75 0.06 -16.98
C VAL A 139 12.26 -1.32 -17.40
N LYS A 140 13.18 -2.26 -17.52
CA LYS A 140 12.87 -3.66 -17.82
C LYS A 140 13.26 -4.54 -16.64
N PRO A 141 12.35 -5.41 -16.16
CA PRO A 141 12.65 -6.37 -15.12
C PRO A 141 13.90 -7.19 -15.43
N SER A 142 14.92 -7.11 -14.58
CA SER A 142 16.20 -7.80 -14.70
C SER A 142 16.97 -7.77 -13.38
N GLY A 143 17.89 -8.72 -13.19
CA GLY A 143 18.74 -8.75 -12.01
C GLY A 143 18.07 -9.38 -10.79
N MET A 144 18.62 -9.06 -9.62
CA MET A 144 18.30 -9.66 -8.33
C MET A 144 17.33 -8.76 -7.54
N THR A 145 17.08 -9.07 -6.27
CA THR A 145 16.19 -8.31 -5.39
C THR A 145 17.00 -7.65 -4.25
N PRO A 146 17.88 -6.66 -4.53
CA PRO A 146 18.76 -6.03 -3.53
C PRO A 146 17.99 -4.99 -2.68
N THR A 147 17.02 -5.48 -1.91
CA THR A 147 16.09 -4.66 -1.12
C THR A 147 16.81 -3.87 -0.03
N GLY A 148 17.73 -4.50 0.70
CA GLY A 148 18.45 -3.84 1.79
C GLY A 148 19.32 -2.69 1.29
N ASP A 149 20.17 -2.97 0.30
CA ASP A 149 21.08 -2.02 -0.32
C ASP A 149 20.35 -0.80 -0.91
N ARG A 150 19.15 -1.02 -1.48
CA ARG A 150 18.38 0.08 -2.07
C ARG A 150 17.63 0.88 -1.02
N LEU A 151 17.04 0.23 -0.01
CA LEU A 151 16.43 0.93 1.12
C LEU A 151 17.45 1.80 1.85
N ASP A 152 18.65 1.27 2.14
CA ASP A 152 19.73 2.00 2.80
C ASP A 152 20.05 3.34 2.10
N LYS A 153 20.18 3.30 0.77
CA LYS A 153 20.46 4.48 -0.06
C LYS A 153 19.35 5.53 -0.02
N LEU A 154 18.09 5.11 0.12
CA LEU A 154 16.93 6.00 0.15
C LEU A 154 16.68 6.56 1.56
N LEU A 155 16.85 5.73 2.59
CA LEU A 155 16.63 6.10 3.99
C LEU A 155 17.68 7.10 4.49
N LYS A 156 18.96 6.88 4.16
CA LYS A 156 20.08 7.66 4.70
C LYS A 156 19.95 9.18 4.53
N PRO A 157 19.66 9.72 3.33
CA PRO A 157 19.50 11.17 3.15
C PRO A 157 18.42 11.77 4.05
N TYR A 158 17.28 11.09 4.17
CA TYR A 158 16.17 11.55 5.00
C TYR A 158 16.52 11.50 6.50
N LEU A 159 17.13 10.40 6.97
CA LEU A 159 17.58 10.28 8.36
C LEU A 159 18.60 11.36 8.72
N THR A 160 19.58 11.63 7.86
CA THR A 160 20.57 12.70 8.08
C THR A 160 19.92 14.08 8.13
N LYS A 161 18.87 14.31 7.34
CA LYS A 161 18.06 15.53 7.42
C LYS A 161 17.39 15.67 8.79
N LEU A 162 16.80 14.59 9.32
CA LEU A 162 16.16 14.58 10.64
C LEU A 162 17.17 14.77 11.79
N GLU A 163 18.33 14.14 11.73
CA GLU A 163 19.38 14.23 12.76
C GLU A 163 19.90 15.65 12.96
N THR A 164 19.82 16.49 11.91
CA THR A 164 20.28 17.88 11.94
C THR A 164 19.14 18.89 12.13
N ALA A 165 17.90 18.42 12.23
CA ALA A 165 16.72 19.26 12.37
C ALA A 165 16.63 19.96 13.74
N ASP A 166 15.82 21.01 13.82
CA ASP A 166 15.34 21.57 15.08
C ASP A 166 14.00 20.90 15.45
N ILE A 167 14.02 20.05 16.47
CA ILE A 167 12.83 19.30 16.90
C ILE A 167 12.01 20.15 17.85
N GLN A 168 10.82 20.56 17.39
CA GLN A 168 9.90 21.38 18.16
C GLN A 168 9.31 20.60 19.36
N PRO A 169 8.70 21.29 20.35
CA PRO A 169 8.14 20.63 21.54
C PRO A 169 7.04 19.59 21.25
N ASP A 170 6.32 19.74 20.14
CA ASP A 170 5.30 18.79 19.64
C ASP A 170 5.92 17.61 18.86
N GLY A 171 7.24 17.59 18.72
CA GLY A 171 8.00 16.57 18.01
C GLY A 171 8.14 16.80 16.51
N THR A 172 7.67 17.95 16.01
CA THR A 172 7.77 18.34 14.60
C THR A 172 9.22 18.71 14.25
N PRO A 173 9.86 18.04 13.27
CA PRO A 173 11.21 18.39 12.83
C PRO A 173 11.20 19.57 11.85
N ILE A 174 11.93 20.64 12.17
CA ILE A 174 12.15 21.78 11.27
C ILE A 174 13.55 21.71 10.66
N ASP A 175 13.63 21.75 9.34
CA ASP A 175 14.89 21.84 8.62
C ASP A 175 15.56 23.19 8.92
N ARG A 176 16.75 23.16 9.52
CA ARG A 176 17.48 24.37 9.92
C ARG A 176 17.94 25.22 8.74
N GLN A 177 18.13 24.63 7.56
CA GLN A 177 18.59 25.34 6.38
C GLN A 177 17.44 26.07 5.71
N THR A 178 16.26 25.43 5.62
CA THR A 178 15.12 25.97 4.88
C THR A 178 14.07 26.64 5.77
N GLY A 179 14.10 26.38 7.09
CA GLY A 179 13.08 26.83 8.04
C GLY A 179 11.72 26.15 7.86
N LYS A 180 11.64 25.10 7.04
CA LYS A 180 10.41 24.36 6.75
C LYS A 180 10.32 23.07 7.54
N GLU A 181 9.10 22.63 7.80
CA GLU A 181 8.84 21.29 8.34
C GLU A 181 9.41 20.21 7.43
N ILE A 182 10.06 19.20 8.03
CA ILE A 182 10.42 17.96 7.36
C ILE A 182 9.20 17.06 7.42
N LYS A 183 8.48 17.01 6.31
CA LYS A 183 7.30 16.17 6.12
C LYS A 183 7.62 14.71 6.45
N ARG A 184 6.64 14.00 7.00
CA ARG A 184 6.77 12.56 7.31
C ARG A 184 6.94 11.78 6.02
N ILE A 185 7.51 10.58 6.07
CA ILE A 185 7.74 9.78 4.85
C ILE A 185 7.21 8.36 5.01
N ASN A 186 6.59 7.83 3.95
CA ASN A 186 6.26 6.42 3.83
C ASN A 186 6.93 5.82 2.60
N TYR A 187 7.74 4.79 2.83
CA TYR A 187 8.27 3.94 1.76
C TYR A 187 7.30 2.80 1.51
N ILE A 188 6.85 2.59 0.28
CA ILE A 188 6.07 1.41 -0.13
C ILE A 188 6.96 0.55 -1.02
N VAL A 189 7.38 -0.60 -0.52
CA VAL A 189 8.19 -1.57 -1.27
C VAL A 189 7.27 -2.60 -1.91
N ILE A 190 7.15 -2.59 -3.23
CA ILE A 190 6.37 -3.58 -4.00
C ILE A 190 7.32 -4.63 -4.53
N THR A 191 7.21 -5.88 -4.05
CA THR A 191 8.14 -6.97 -4.43
C THR A 191 7.44 -8.33 -4.52
N ASP A 192 7.97 -9.22 -5.37
CA ASP A 192 7.45 -10.57 -5.56
C ASP A 192 8.34 -11.68 -4.99
N GLY A 193 9.46 -11.31 -4.37
CA GLY A 193 10.54 -12.22 -4.06
C GLY A 193 11.15 -11.97 -2.69
N VAL A 194 12.01 -12.90 -2.31
CA VAL A 194 12.86 -12.79 -1.13
C VAL A 194 14.01 -11.82 -1.44
N PRO A 195 14.30 -10.86 -0.55
CA PRO A 195 15.51 -10.04 -0.63
C PRO A 195 16.77 -10.90 -0.83
N THR A 196 17.60 -10.51 -1.79
CA THR A 196 18.86 -11.24 -2.10
C THR A 196 20.04 -10.80 -1.22
N ASP A 197 19.81 -9.77 -0.42
CA ASP A 197 20.68 -9.21 0.60
C ASP A 197 19.93 -9.13 1.95
N ASP A 198 20.52 -8.48 2.95
CA ASP A 198 19.89 -8.35 4.27
C ASP A 198 19.19 -6.99 4.42
N PRO A 199 17.85 -6.93 4.27
CA PRO A 199 17.09 -5.71 4.50
C PRO A 199 16.91 -5.38 5.98
N LYS A 200 17.16 -6.31 6.92
CA LYS A 200 16.99 -6.02 8.36
C LYS A 200 17.96 -4.95 8.81
N ASN A 201 19.23 -5.05 8.42
CA ASN A 201 20.27 -4.11 8.83
C ASN A 201 19.91 -2.62 8.58
N PRO A 202 19.57 -2.18 7.35
CA PRO A 202 19.22 -0.77 7.12
C PRO A 202 17.92 -0.34 7.82
N ILE A 203 16.98 -1.26 8.05
CA ILE A 203 15.75 -0.95 8.76
C ILE A 203 16.01 -0.77 10.26
N VAL A 204 16.79 -1.66 10.88
CA VAL A 204 17.21 -1.56 12.28
C VAL A 204 18.06 -0.31 12.49
N ASP A 205 18.98 0.00 11.57
CA ASP A 205 19.76 1.25 11.60
C ASP A 205 18.82 2.47 11.59
N ALA A 206 17.86 2.51 10.66
CA ALA A 206 16.88 3.58 10.58
C ALA A 206 16.07 3.74 11.87
N ALA A 207 15.49 2.64 12.37
CA ALA A 207 14.69 2.67 13.60
C ALA A 207 15.51 3.11 14.83
N THR A 208 16.77 2.66 14.92
CA THR A 208 17.69 3.04 15.99
C THR A 208 18.03 4.53 15.94
N ARG A 209 18.35 5.05 14.74
CA ARG A 209 18.67 6.47 14.53
C ARG A 209 17.47 7.37 14.81
N LEU A 210 16.28 6.99 14.37
CA LEU A 210 15.04 7.71 14.68
C LEU A 210 14.80 7.81 16.19
N LYS A 211 14.93 6.69 16.90
CA LYS A 211 14.76 6.65 18.36
C LYS A 211 15.80 7.47 19.13
N ALA A 212 17.00 7.66 18.56
CA ALA A 212 18.04 8.50 19.15
C ALA A 212 17.72 10.00 19.08
N ILE A 213 16.81 10.42 18.18
CA ILE A 213 16.40 11.81 18.06
C ILE A 213 15.37 12.14 19.13
N ARG A 214 15.78 12.96 20.11
CA ARG A 214 14.93 13.35 21.24
C ARG A 214 13.66 14.07 20.76
N ASN A 215 12.52 13.70 21.35
CA ASN A 215 11.20 14.27 21.09
C ASN A 215 10.65 14.04 19.66
N LEU A 216 11.34 13.31 18.79
CA LEU A 216 10.82 13.05 17.45
C LEU A 216 9.55 12.18 17.52
N SER A 217 8.58 12.49 16.66
CA SER A 217 7.37 11.68 16.51
C SER A 217 7.70 10.29 15.95
N MET A 218 7.14 9.23 16.55
CA MET A 218 7.34 7.85 16.11
C MET A 218 6.79 7.60 14.69
N VAL A 219 5.78 8.35 14.28
CA VAL A 219 5.16 8.22 12.95
C VAL A 219 5.92 8.96 11.84
N GLN A 220 7.11 9.51 12.12
CA GLN A 220 7.90 10.30 11.16
C GLN A 220 8.34 9.50 9.92
N LEU A 221 8.53 8.19 10.06
CA LEU A 221 8.97 7.29 8.99
C LEU A 221 8.23 5.96 9.08
N GLY A 222 7.70 5.49 7.95
CA GLY A 222 7.15 4.14 7.80
C GLY A 222 7.71 3.42 6.58
N ILE A 223 7.80 2.10 6.65
CA ILE A 223 8.15 1.20 5.55
C ILE A 223 7.03 0.16 5.43
N GLN A 224 6.35 0.15 4.30
CA GLN A 224 5.29 -0.78 3.96
C GLN A 224 5.78 -1.76 2.90
N PHE A 225 5.89 -3.04 3.22
CA PHE A 225 6.06 -4.08 2.21
C PHE A 225 4.71 -4.48 1.65
N VAL A 226 4.59 -4.49 0.33
CA VAL A 226 3.43 -4.98 -0.41
C VAL A 226 3.90 -6.11 -1.31
N GLN A 227 3.42 -7.31 -1.02
CA GLN A 227 3.75 -8.47 -1.83
C GLN A 227 2.91 -8.50 -3.11
N ILE A 228 3.56 -8.81 -4.23
CA ILE A 228 2.89 -9.13 -5.49
C ILE A 228 3.22 -10.56 -5.92
N GLY A 229 2.21 -11.34 -6.31
CA GLY A 229 2.39 -12.76 -6.54
C GLY A 229 2.36 -13.60 -5.26
N ASN A 230 2.24 -14.91 -5.43
CA ASN A 230 1.88 -15.87 -4.38
C ASN A 230 3.07 -16.73 -3.91
N ASP A 231 4.28 -16.19 -3.96
CA ASP A 231 5.47 -16.91 -3.50
C ASP A 231 5.45 -17.06 -1.97
N GLU A 232 5.38 -18.31 -1.48
CA GLU A 232 5.27 -18.59 -0.04
C GLU A 232 6.55 -18.26 0.73
N GLU A 233 7.71 -18.25 0.08
CA GLU A 233 8.97 -17.88 0.71
C GLU A 233 9.06 -16.37 0.88
N ALA A 234 8.67 -15.59 -0.13
CA ALA A 234 8.52 -14.15 -0.04
C ALA A 234 7.51 -13.78 1.07
N THR A 235 6.35 -14.44 1.12
CA THR A 235 5.35 -14.21 2.19
C THR A 235 5.96 -14.39 3.58
N ARG A 236 6.71 -15.49 3.79
CA ARG A 236 7.36 -15.77 5.08
C ARG A 236 8.47 -14.78 5.38
N SER A 237 9.31 -14.45 4.40
CA SER A 237 10.41 -13.51 4.54
C SER A 237 9.91 -12.11 4.94
N LEU A 238 8.92 -11.57 4.22
CA LEU A 238 8.34 -10.26 4.51
C LEU A 238 7.64 -10.24 5.87
N LYS A 239 6.88 -11.30 6.21
CA LYS A 239 6.26 -11.42 7.53
C LYS A 239 7.29 -11.46 8.66
N MET A 240 8.42 -12.13 8.46
CA MET A 240 9.50 -12.12 9.44
C MET A 240 10.11 -10.71 9.62
N LEU A 241 10.17 -9.88 8.57
CA LEU A 241 10.61 -8.49 8.72
C LEU A 241 9.67 -7.70 9.63
N ASP A 242 8.37 -7.84 9.46
CA ASP A 242 7.34 -7.21 10.29
C ASP A 242 7.36 -7.73 11.76
N ASP A 243 7.35 -9.06 11.92
CA ASP A 243 7.27 -9.73 13.22
C ASP A 243 8.55 -9.66 14.05
N ASP A 244 9.74 -9.72 13.44
CA ASP A 244 11.01 -9.78 14.16
C ASP A 244 11.43 -8.39 14.65
N LEU A 245 11.21 -7.35 13.85
CA LEU A 245 11.60 -5.98 14.20
C LEU A 245 10.76 -5.42 15.35
N SER A 246 9.48 -5.75 15.40
CA SER A 246 8.58 -5.35 16.50
C SER A 246 8.91 -6.04 17.83
N LYS A 247 9.55 -7.22 17.80
CA LYS A 247 9.92 -8.01 18.99
C LYS A 247 11.29 -7.70 19.55
N GLU A 248 12.18 -7.08 18.78
CA GLU A 248 13.44 -6.56 19.28
C GLU A 248 13.16 -5.39 20.23
N SER A 249 13.11 -5.72 21.52
CA SER A 249 12.75 -4.81 22.63
C SER A 249 13.74 -3.65 22.71
N GLY A 250 13.54 -2.63 21.90
CA GLY A 250 14.55 -1.58 21.78
C GLY A 250 14.35 -0.61 20.62
N ILE A 251 13.66 -0.98 19.54
CA ILE A 251 13.47 -0.11 18.38
C ILE A 251 12.00 0.29 18.19
N TRP A 252 11.76 1.33 17.38
CA TRP A 252 10.41 1.71 16.96
C TRP A 252 9.91 0.74 15.89
N ASP A 253 8.64 0.39 15.99
CA ASP A 253 7.95 -0.39 14.98
C ASP A 253 7.61 0.50 13.77
N ILE A 254 8.48 0.46 12.77
CA ILE A 254 8.38 1.29 11.56
C ILE A 254 8.04 0.46 10.31
N VAL A 255 7.94 -0.87 10.43
CA VAL A 255 7.68 -1.78 9.32
C VAL A 255 6.24 -2.27 9.39
N ASP A 256 5.66 -2.48 8.23
CA ASP A 256 4.41 -3.22 8.10
C ASP A 256 4.43 -4.03 6.80
N THR A 257 3.71 -5.15 6.76
CA THR A 257 3.60 -6.01 5.58
C THR A 257 2.15 -6.25 5.20
N THR A 258 1.86 -6.15 3.90
CA THR A 258 0.59 -6.59 3.31
C THR A 258 0.82 -7.75 2.35
N PRO A 259 0.35 -8.96 2.68
CA PRO A 259 0.53 -10.13 1.84
C PRO A 259 -0.36 -10.07 0.59
N TYR A 260 0.06 -10.77 -0.46
CA TYR A 260 -0.66 -10.75 -1.74
C TYR A 260 -2.10 -11.29 -1.62
N SER A 261 -2.36 -12.22 -0.70
CA SER A 261 -3.70 -12.77 -0.47
C SER A 261 -4.74 -11.71 -0.07
N GLU A 262 -4.31 -10.59 0.51
CA GLU A 262 -5.17 -9.48 0.88
C GLU A 262 -5.36 -8.45 -0.24
N LEU A 263 -4.50 -8.53 -1.25
CA LEU A 263 -4.37 -7.58 -2.34
C LEU A 263 -4.34 -8.28 -3.71
N SER A 264 -5.01 -9.41 -3.92
CA SER A 264 -4.98 -10.12 -5.21
C SER A 264 -6.28 -9.88 -5.99
N PRO A 265 -6.24 -9.23 -7.18
CA PRO A 265 -5.08 -8.57 -7.81
C PRO A 265 -4.65 -7.29 -7.07
N VAL A 266 -3.38 -6.90 -7.20
CA VAL A 266 -2.90 -5.65 -6.57
C VAL A 266 -3.53 -4.49 -7.32
N THR A 267 -4.29 -3.67 -6.60
CA THR A 267 -5.04 -2.52 -7.13
C THR A 267 -4.63 -1.24 -6.42
N GLY A 268 -4.86 -0.08 -7.04
CA GLY A 268 -4.62 1.21 -6.38
C GLY A 268 -5.39 1.36 -5.06
N ASP A 269 -6.66 0.95 -5.03
CA ASP A 269 -7.46 0.95 -3.80
C ASP A 269 -6.88 0.04 -2.71
N GLY A 270 -6.31 -1.11 -3.12
CA GLY A 270 -5.59 -2.01 -2.23
C GLY A 270 -4.34 -1.36 -1.64
N LEU A 271 -3.54 -0.69 -2.48
CA LEU A 271 -2.35 0.04 -2.04
C LEU A 271 -2.69 1.19 -1.07
N VAL A 272 -3.76 1.94 -1.35
CA VAL A 272 -4.24 3.01 -0.44
C VAL A 272 -4.65 2.42 0.92
N LYS A 273 -5.38 1.30 0.93
CA LYS A 273 -5.76 0.62 2.17
C LYS A 273 -4.55 0.13 2.97
N ALA A 274 -3.57 -0.47 2.28
CA ALA A 274 -2.32 -0.92 2.91
C ALA A 274 -1.60 0.26 3.57
N LEU A 275 -1.45 1.38 2.83
CA LEU A 275 -0.82 2.60 3.32
C LEU A 275 -1.51 3.16 4.57
N LEU A 276 -2.83 3.33 4.52
CA LEU A 276 -3.61 3.84 5.67
C LEU A 276 -3.59 2.89 6.86
N GLY A 277 -3.64 1.58 6.61
CA GLY A 277 -3.57 0.55 7.65
C GLY A 277 -2.24 0.55 8.39
N GLY A 278 -1.12 0.65 7.68
CA GLY A 278 0.21 0.75 8.28
C GLY A 278 0.37 2.03 9.09
N ILE A 279 -0.07 3.16 8.53
CA ILE A 279 0.00 4.46 9.22
C ILE A 279 -0.81 4.45 10.53
N ASN A 280 -2.08 4.01 10.48
CA ASN A 280 -2.94 3.98 11.67
C ASN A 280 -2.34 3.13 12.78
N ARG A 281 -1.74 1.99 12.46
CA ARG A 281 -1.05 1.15 13.44
C ARG A 281 0.08 1.88 14.15
N ARG A 282 0.87 2.69 13.43
CA ARG A 282 1.96 3.48 14.01
C ARG A 282 1.42 4.62 14.88
N VAL A 283 0.35 5.28 14.46
CA VAL A 283 -0.32 6.31 15.27
C VAL A 283 -0.87 5.71 16.57
N ASP A 284 -1.50 4.54 16.49
CA ASP A 284 -2.00 3.81 17.66
C ASP A 284 -0.87 3.35 18.58
N ALA A 285 0.30 2.99 18.03
CA ALA A 285 1.49 2.63 18.80
C ALA A 285 2.09 3.83 19.54
N GLN A 286 2.12 5.03 18.93
CA GLN A 286 2.64 6.25 19.54
C GLN A 286 1.77 6.73 20.73
N ASN A 287 0.47 6.43 20.71
CA ASN A 287 -0.49 6.85 21.74
C ASN A 287 -0.58 5.88 22.94
N LYS A 288 0.17 4.79 22.94
CA LYS A 288 0.23 3.81 24.05
C LYS A 288 1.38 4.11 25.00
#